data_AF-A0AAN9HQL2-F1
#
_entry.id   AF-A0AAN9HQL2-F1
#
_cell.length_a   1.000
_cell.length_b   1.000
_cell.length_c   1.000
_cell.angle_alpha   90.00
_cell.angle_beta   90.00
_cell.angle_gamma   90.00
#
_symmetry.space_group_name_H-M   'P 1'
#
loop_
_entity.id
_entity.type
_entity.pdbx_description
1 polymer ?
#
loop_
_entity_poly.entity_id
_entity_poly.type
_entity_poly.pdbx_seq_one_letter_code
_entity_poly.pdbx_strand_id
1 'polypeptide(L)'
;MESLPPSPKVDDSPGKVGSPKPSNHVIDTAIPFESVKDAVSKFGGKIDWRQRRTQSLERSKLEGQDFGKADAAEELESTKKLIEELKVNLENVEREEAETKEEVEIVSLKIEEVEQDIVNEASIEAKEQLEVEKARHAAAVSDLEFVRRELDSLNKEYASMVSGRDIAVEKAQEAVAASKEVEKELQDLTDELIATKESLNSTRAAHLDAEEQRLGVMDEESKTLKAEIEQAEEELQRLNQQVLTARVLESKLDASSSLLHDLKAELAAYMESKLKEEGDEEGKKELQEVKLNIEKANTEVNLLREASTSIKSKLEQEKSMLTALKQSEEKASAAIETLQEELEKTNSAIAFLKMKEEEAREMMIELPKKLQQAAQDADQAKSLAQAAQLELREAQEEAEQAKAKADALESRLLATQAEIEAAKVSEKLAKEAVQALEKSESSNSNNDADSSAMVTITLDEYHELSKRSYVAEEQANTRVAAANSQIEKAKEAELRSLEKLEELNEELAVRRESLNIATENAEKAREGKLAVEQELRTWREEQEQQRTSGATEPEHDLLSSKGKAPLTNNTETGSAPDTKSKKKKKKSIFPSKVVMFFAKRKTHPSK
;
A
#
# COMPACT_ATOMS: atom_id res chain seq x y z
N MET A 1 -6.30 -20.43 21.42
CA MET A 1 -5.50 -21.64 21.09
C MET A 1 -4.35 -21.15 20.23
N GLU A 2 -3.19 -20.96 20.83
CA GLU A 2 -2.04 -21.89 20.79
C GLU A 2 -1.08 -21.50 19.65
N SER A 3 0.24 -21.41 19.82
CA SER A 3 1.04 -21.45 21.06
C SER A 3 2.45 -20.93 20.76
N LEU A 4 3.00 -20.05 21.62
CA LEU A 4 4.40 -19.63 21.58
C LEU A 4 5.30 -20.66 22.31
N PRO A 5 6.55 -20.89 21.85
CA PRO A 5 7.48 -21.80 22.52
C PRO A 5 8.06 -21.18 23.81
N PRO A 6 8.48 -22.01 24.79
CA PRO A 6 8.69 -21.58 26.17
C PRO A 6 10.11 -21.10 26.49
N SER A 7 10.22 -20.19 27.46
CA SER A 7 11.47 -19.90 28.19
C SER A 7 11.96 -21.14 28.96
N PRO A 8 13.28 -21.39 29.07
CA PRO A 8 13.79 -22.48 29.88
C PRO A 8 13.60 -22.19 31.36
N LYS A 9 13.11 -23.19 32.09
CA LYS A 9 12.96 -23.12 33.54
C LYS A 9 14.31 -23.28 34.24
N VAL A 10 14.42 -22.62 35.38
CA VAL A 10 15.33 -23.00 36.48
C VAL A 10 14.99 -24.43 36.90
N ASP A 11 16.00 -25.28 37.06
CA ASP A 11 15.85 -26.54 37.80
C ASP A 11 17.17 -26.95 38.48
N ASP A 12 17.05 -27.71 39.58
CA ASP A 12 18.06 -27.85 40.63
C ASP A 12 19.24 -28.80 40.30
N SER A 13 20.44 -28.46 40.82
CA SER A 13 21.19 -29.39 41.70
C SER A 13 22.42 -28.75 42.40
N PRO A 14 22.76 -29.18 43.63
CA PRO A 14 23.64 -28.41 44.51
C PRO A 14 25.14 -28.72 44.36
N GLY A 15 25.91 -27.74 43.91
CA GLY A 15 27.37 -27.70 44.00
C GLY A 15 27.86 -27.50 45.44
N LYS A 16 27.98 -28.60 46.18
CA LYS A 16 28.43 -28.71 47.58
C LYS A 16 29.80 -28.03 47.82
N VAL A 17 29.81 -26.76 48.23
CA VAL A 17 30.99 -26.07 48.79
C VAL A 17 30.95 -26.17 50.31
N GLY A 18 31.98 -26.76 50.90
CA GLY A 18 32.01 -27.08 52.33
C GLY A 18 32.20 -25.87 53.22
N SER A 19 31.40 -25.81 54.30
CA SER A 19 31.73 -25.03 55.49
C SER A 19 33.09 -25.46 56.08
N PRO A 20 33.81 -24.55 56.75
CA PRO A 20 35.24 -24.72 57.01
C PRO A 20 35.50 -25.86 58.00
N LYS A 21 36.40 -26.78 57.63
CA LYS A 21 37.06 -27.65 58.61
C LYS A 21 38.38 -27.04 59.05
N PRO A 22 38.68 -27.05 60.36
CA PRO A 22 39.88 -26.41 60.88
C PRO A 22 41.11 -27.19 60.43
N SER A 23 42.13 -26.48 59.94
CA SER A 23 43.47 -27.02 59.85
C SER A 23 44.04 -27.12 61.27
N ASN A 24 43.80 -28.26 61.93
CA ASN A 24 44.58 -28.65 63.10
C ASN A 24 46.05 -28.72 62.67
N HIS A 25 46.83 -27.71 63.04
CA HIS A 25 48.26 -27.87 63.22
C HIS A 25 48.51 -28.02 64.71
N VAL A 26 48.89 -29.24 65.07
CA VAL A 26 49.24 -29.65 66.43
C VAL A 26 50.48 -28.86 66.83
N ILE A 27 50.37 -28.06 67.88
CA ILE A 27 51.55 -27.45 68.52
C ILE A 27 52.24 -28.57 69.28
N ASP A 28 53.35 -29.06 68.74
CA ASP A 28 54.24 -29.95 69.49
C ASP A 28 54.88 -29.16 70.64
N THR A 29 54.67 -29.65 71.86
CA THR A 29 55.10 -28.99 73.11
C THR A 29 55.98 -29.93 73.96
N ALA A 30 56.72 -30.83 73.31
CA ALA A 30 57.47 -31.91 73.96
C ALA A 30 59.01 -31.77 73.96
N ILE A 31 59.54 -30.79 74.74
CA ILE A 31 60.83 -30.88 75.49
C ILE A 31 62.15 -30.85 74.66
N PRO A 32 63.30 -30.31 75.16
CA PRO A 32 63.56 -29.42 76.30
C PRO A 32 64.15 -28.04 75.90
N PHE A 33 64.23 -27.18 76.91
CA PHE A 33 64.92 -25.89 76.93
C PHE A 33 66.41 -25.99 76.60
N GLU A 34 66.86 -25.34 75.52
CA GLU A 34 68.27 -24.99 75.31
C GLU A 34 68.47 -23.48 75.11
N SER A 35 69.15 -22.88 76.09
CA SER A 35 69.96 -21.65 75.99
C SER A 35 69.31 -20.36 75.46
N VAL A 36 68.85 -19.51 76.40
CA VAL A 36 68.50 -18.09 76.19
C VAL A 36 69.76 -17.22 75.97
N LYS A 37 70.58 -17.55 74.96
CA LYS A 37 71.86 -16.87 74.68
C LYS A 37 72.03 -16.28 73.28
N ASP A 38 71.38 -16.81 72.25
CA ASP A 38 71.66 -16.40 70.85
C ASP A 38 70.75 -15.29 70.29
N ALA A 39 69.56 -15.08 70.86
CA ALA A 39 68.66 -14.00 70.42
C ALA A 39 69.14 -12.57 70.76
N VAL A 40 70.17 -12.44 71.60
CA VAL A 40 70.76 -11.13 72.01
C VAL A 40 71.89 -10.70 71.05
N SER A 41 72.22 -11.49 70.01
CA SER A 41 73.39 -11.24 69.16
C SER A 41 73.17 -10.29 67.96
N LYS A 42 71.99 -9.65 67.83
CA LYS A 42 71.68 -8.74 66.70
C LYS A 42 71.37 -7.28 67.08
N PHE A 43 71.19 -6.98 68.36
CA PHE A 43 71.21 -5.61 68.87
C PHE A 43 72.42 -5.45 69.77
N GLY A 44 73.26 -4.44 69.49
CA GLY A 44 74.64 -4.41 69.94
C GLY A 44 74.83 -4.27 71.45
N GLY A 45 75.75 -5.06 72.00
CA GLY A 45 76.47 -4.72 73.23
C GLY A 45 75.87 -5.25 74.54
N LYS A 46 76.31 -6.46 74.95
CA LYS A 46 76.46 -6.75 76.38
C LYS A 46 77.55 -5.85 76.95
N ILE A 47 77.16 -4.68 77.46
CA ILE A 47 78.02 -3.89 78.34
C ILE A 47 78.04 -4.60 79.69
N ASP A 48 79.17 -5.24 79.99
CA ASP A 48 79.38 -5.86 81.29
C ASP A 48 79.66 -4.75 82.32
N TRP A 49 78.62 -4.33 83.05
CA TRP A 49 78.69 -3.31 84.09
C TRP A 49 79.73 -3.63 85.19
N ARG A 50 80.21 -4.88 85.23
CA ARG A 50 81.28 -5.35 86.11
C ARG A 50 82.69 -4.94 85.66
N GLN A 51 82.90 -4.56 84.39
CA GLN A 51 84.23 -4.24 83.84
C GLN A 51 84.53 -2.73 83.78
N ARG A 52 83.51 -1.86 83.87
CA ARG A 52 83.69 -0.38 83.97
C ARG A 52 84.15 0.08 85.36
N ARG A 53 84.12 -0.78 86.39
CA ARG A 53 84.66 -0.47 87.73
C ARG A 53 86.18 -0.72 87.87
N THR A 54 86.79 -1.40 86.90
CA THR A 54 88.23 -1.76 86.89
C THR A 54 89.06 -0.98 85.86
N GLN A 55 88.49 0.04 85.19
CA GLN A 55 89.21 0.83 84.18
C GLN A 55 89.07 2.35 84.39
N SER A 56 88.91 2.77 85.66
CA SER A 56 89.00 4.18 86.08
C SER A 56 89.97 4.35 87.26
N LEU A 57 90.93 3.42 87.40
CA LEU A 57 91.97 3.39 88.43
C LEU A 57 93.35 3.17 87.80
N GLU A 58 93.72 3.95 86.79
CA GLU A 58 95.11 4.00 86.30
C GLU A 58 95.42 5.27 85.48
N ARG A 59 95.14 6.47 86.03
CA ARG A 59 95.77 7.70 85.53
C ARG A 59 95.91 8.86 86.52
N SER A 60 96.42 8.56 87.71
CA SER A 60 97.10 9.55 88.57
C SER A 60 98.37 8.92 89.14
N LYS A 61 99.52 9.28 88.55
CA LYS A 61 100.83 9.05 89.17
C LYS A 61 100.95 10.00 90.36
N LEU A 62 101.12 9.45 91.56
CA LEU A 62 101.81 10.14 92.66
C LEU A 62 102.80 9.15 93.28
N GLU A 63 104.08 9.45 93.12
CA GLU A 63 105.15 8.77 93.84
C GLU A 63 105.15 9.20 95.31
N GLY A 64 105.63 8.32 96.18
CA GLY A 64 105.49 8.50 97.62
C GLY A 64 106.30 9.66 98.19
N GLN A 65 105.63 10.51 98.96
CA GLN A 65 106.00 10.84 100.34
C GLN A 65 107.51 10.83 100.65
N ASP A 66 108.16 11.98 100.42
CA ASP A 66 109.29 12.41 101.24
C ASP A 66 108.80 13.44 102.28
N PHE A 67 109.44 13.50 103.45
CA PHE A 67 108.87 14.21 104.61
C PHE A 67 108.95 15.75 104.49
N GLY A 68 107.83 16.41 104.18
CA GLY A 68 107.67 17.87 104.24
C GLY A 68 106.22 18.28 104.50
N LYS A 69 106.00 19.23 105.42
CA LYS A 69 104.65 19.71 105.78
C LYS A 69 104.14 20.72 104.73
N ALA A 70 103.51 20.24 103.65
CA ALA A 70 102.56 21.00 102.82
C ALA A 70 101.87 20.08 101.78
N ASP A 71 100.57 20.21 101.49
CA ASP A 71 99.48 20.44 102.44
C ASP A 71 98.17 19.79 101.94
N ALA A 72 97.27 19.40 102.83
CA ALA A 72 96.06 18.61 102.54
C ALA A 72 94.85 19.45 102.11
N ALA A 73 95.03 20.76 101.94
CA ALA A 73 93.97 21.69 101.58
C ALA A 73 93.62 21.67 100.09
N GLU A 74 94.61 21.60 99.19
CA GLU A 74 94.38 21.75 97.74
C GLU A 74 93.62 20.57 97.12
N GLU A 75 93.88 19.32 97.54
CA GLU A 75 93.13 18.15 97.06
C GLU A 75 91.68 18.13 97.60
N LEU A 76 91.48 18.62 98.83
CA LEU A 76 90.15 18.85 99.37
C LEU A 76 89.42 19.97 98.60
N GLU A 77 90.14 20.96 98.11
CA GLU A 77 89.58 22.07 97.35
C GLU A 77 89.26 21.70 95.89
N SER A 78 90.06 20.85 95.24
CA SER A 78 89.78 20.34 93.89
C SER A 78 88.61 19.35 93.87
N THR A 79 88.53 18.46 94.86
CA THR A 79 87.39 17.55 95.02
C THR A 79 86.11 18.29 95.40
N LYS A 80 86.18 19.35 96.22
CA LYS A 80 85.05 20.27 96.44
C LYS A 80 84.59 20.93 95.15
N LYS A 81 85.51 21.53 94.35
CA LYS A 81 85.17 22.16 93.07
C LYS A 81 84.46 21.19 92.11
N LEU A 82 84.91 19.93 92.04
CA LEU A 82 84.25 18.91 91.22
C LEU A 82 82.86 18.52 91.77
N ILE A 83 82.68 18.44 93.10
CA ILE A 83 81.36 18.20 93.71
C ILE A 83 80.42 19.39 93.45
N GLU A 84 80.93 20.61 93.50
CA GLU A 84 80.19 21.85 93.22
C GLU A 84 79.78 21.92 91.73
N GLU A 85 80.69 21.58 90.81
CA GLU A 85 80.42 21.46 89.37
C GLU A 85 79.42 20.35 89.04
N LEU A 86 79.56 19.16 89.63
CA LEU A 86 78.59 18.07 89.49
C LEU A 86 77.22 18.42 90.08
N LYS A 87 77.18 19.19 91.17
CA LYS A 87 75.94 19.69 91.76
C LYS A 87 75.25 20.71 90.85
N VAL A 88 75.99 21.67 90.29
CA VAL A 88 75.48 22.61 89.29
C VAL A 88 74.99 21.89 88.03
N ASN A 89 75.69 20.84 87.60
CA ASN A 89 75.26 20.01 86.47
C ASN A 89 74.00 19.19 86.78
N LEU A 90 73.86 18.66 88.00
CA LEU A 90 72.61 18.01 88.43
C LEU A 90 71.45 19.03 88.48
N GLU A 91 71.67 20.21 89.05
CA GLU A 91 70.69 21.31 89.12
C GLU A 91 70.35 21.88 87.72
N ASN A 92 71.27 21.79 86.75
CA ASN A 92 70.99 22.05 85.33
C ASN A 92 70.10 20.96 84.73
N VAL A 93 70.44 19.68 84.91
CA VAL A 93 69.66 18.55 84.38
C VAL A 93 68.27 18.48 85.02
N GLU A 94 68.11 18.78 86.31
CA GLU A 94 66.82 18.87 86.99
C GLU A 94 65.96 20.02 86.44
N ARG A 95 66.59 21.13 86.00
CA ARG A 95 65.90 22.22 85.28
C ARG A 95 65.52 21.82 83.86
N GLU A 96 66.44 21.23 83.10
CA GLU A 96 66.17 20.72 81.75
C GLU A 96 65.07 19.63 81.78
N GLU A 97 65.00 18.80 82.82
CA GLU A 97 63.91 17.83 83.03
C GLU A 97 62.58 18.51 83.41
N ALA A 98 62.61 19.63 84.12
CA ALA A 98 61.40 20.42 84.41
C ALA A 98 60.90 21.17 83.17
N GLU A 99 61.81 21.81 82.43
CA GLU A 99 61.54 22.52 81.18
C GLU A 99 60.99 21.55 80.13
N THR A 100 61.60 20.37 79.94
CA THR A 100 61.07 19.35 79.01
C THR A 100 59.75 18.73 79.46
N LYS A 101 59.44 18.67 80.76
CA LYS A 101 58.09 18.29 81.23
C LYS A 101 57.04 19.35 80.91
N GLU A 102 57.37 20.63 81.11
CA GLU A 102 56.51 21.76 80.74
C GLU A 102 56.29 21.80 79.22
N GLU A 103 57.34 21.60 78.41
CA GLU A 103 57.22 21.47 76.96
C GLU A 103 56.35 20.27 76.54
N VAL A 104 56.49 19.11 77.20
CA VAL A 104 55.64 17.93 76.93
C VAL A 104 54.19 18.18 77.32
N GLU A 105 53.92 18.87 78.43
CA GLU A 105 52.55 19.25 78.84
C GLU A 105 51.93 20.24 77.85
N ILE A 106 52.69 21.25 77.41
CA ILE A 106 52.26 22.20 76.36
C ILE A 106 51.98 21.47 75.03
N VAL A 107 52.83 20.54 74.64
CA VAL A 107 52.64 19.74 73.41
C VAL A 107 51.42 18.82 73.55
N SER A 108 51.18 18.20 74.71
CA SER A 108 50.00 17.37 74.97
C SER A 108 48.71 18.19 74.84
N LEU A 109 48.65 19.36 75.50
CA LEU A 109 47.51 20.28 75.40
C LEU A 109 47.27 20.78 73.97
N LYS A 110 48.35 21.02 73.20
CA LYS A 110 48.22 21.42 71.79
C LYS A 110 47.76 20.27 70.88
N ILE A 111 48.10 19.02 71.20
CA ILE A 111 47.58 17.83 70.52
C ILE A 111 46.08 17.67 70.83
N GLU A 112 45.68 17.77 72.10
CA GLU A 112 44.26 17.73 72.50
C GLU A 112 43.41 18.82 71.83
N GLU A 113 43.93 20.06 71.75
CA GLU A 113 43.29 21.17 71.04
C GLU A 113 43.13 20.86 69.53
N VAL A 114 44.17 20.34 68.88
CA VAL A 114 44.14 19.98 67.45
C VAL A 114 43.23 18.77 67.18
N GLU A 115 43.20 17.78 68.06
CA GLU A 115 42.26 16.65 67.97
C GLU A 115 40.81 17.12 68.10
N GLN A 116 40.54 18.03 69.03
CA GLN A 116 39.21 18.60 69.23
C GLN A 116 38.77 19.48 68.04
N ASP A 117 39.68 20.28 67.47
CA ASP A 117 39.45 21.04 66.23
C ASP A 117 39.16 20.12 65.04
N ILE A 118 39.93 19.04 64.84
CA ILE A 118 39.71 18.05 63.77
C ILE A 118 38.34 17.37 63.89
N VAL A 119 37.93 16.99 65.10
CA VAL A 119 36.61 16.39 65.36
C VAL A 119 35.49 17.39 65.08
N ASN A 120 35.64 18.65 65.52
CA ASN A 120 34.67 19.71 65.27
C ASN A 120 34.52 20.00 63.76
N GLU A 121 35.62 20.11 63.02
CA GLU A 121 35.61 20.34 61.57
C GLU A 121 34.94 19.18 60.83
N ALA A 122 35.30 17.92 61.14
CA ALA A 122 34.65 16.75 60.55
C ALA A 122 33.14 16.67 60.87
N SER A 123 32.73 17.13 62.05
CA SER A 123 31.33 17.24 62.47
C SER A 123 30.58 18.29 61.64
N ILE A 124 31.21 19.42 61.34
CA ILE A 124 30.68 20.49 60.48
C ILE A 124 30.57 20.00 59.04
N GLU A 125 31.64 19.43 58.48
CA GLU A 125 31.67 18.87 57.11
C GLU A 125 30.58 17.82 56.91
N ALA A 126 30.40 16.89 57.85
CA ALA A 126 29.36 15.85 57.76
C ALA A 126 27.94 16.43 57.85
N LYS A 127 27.73 17.48 58.66
CA LYS A 127 26.44 18.19 58.76
C LYS A 127 26.15 18.98 57.48
N GLU A 128 27.15 19.61 56.87
CA GLU A 128 27.02 20.28 55.57
C GLU A 128 26.70 19.28 54.44
N GLN A 129 27.42 18.15 54.36
CA GLN A 129 27.13 17.07 53.41
C GLN A 129 25.70 16.53 53.57
N LEU A 130 25.22 16.38 54.81
CA LEU A 130 23.85 15.97 55.07
C LEU A 130 22.81 16.99 54.56
N GLU A 131 23.03 18.30 54.75
CA GLU A 131 22.14 19.33 54.19
C GLU A 131 22.19 19.37 52.66
N VAL A 132 23.36 19.14 52.05
CA VAL A 132 23.51 19.00 50.60
C VAL A 132 22.73 17.79 50.06
N GLU A 133 22.79 16.62 50.72
CA GLU A 133 22.02 15.44 50.30
C GLU A 133 20.51 15.63 50.49
N LYS A 134 20.07 16.27 51.59
CA LYS A 134 18.66 16.66 51.77
C LYS A 134 18.18 17.60 50.66
N ALA A 135 18.99 18.59 50.28
CA ALA A 135 18.67 19.51 49.20
C ALA A 135 18.58 18.81 47.84
N ARG A 136 19.49 17.86 47.56
CA ARG A 136 19.45 17.00 46.35
C ARG A 136 18.18 16.15 46.30
N HIS A 137 17.84 15.48 47.40
CA HIS A 137 16.61 14.69 47.50
C HIS A 137 15.35 15.57 47.34
N ALA A 138 15.30 16.75 47.95
CA ALA A 138 14.17 17.69 47.81
C ALA A 138 14.01 18.19 46.36
N ALA A 139 15.12 18.51 45.67
CA ALA A 139 15.11 18.89 44.26
C ALA A 139 14.57 17.75 43.37
N ALA A 140 15.10 16.52 43.54
CA ALA A 140 14.67 15.36 42.76
C ALA A 140 13.18 15.03 42.97
N VAL A 141 12.64 15.20 44.19
CA VAL A 141 11.20 15.05 44.47
C VAL A 141 10.37 16.12 43.74
N SER A 142 10.80 17.39 43.76
CA SER A 142 10.14 18.47 43.01
C SER A 142 10.14 18.19 41.50
N ASP A 143 11.24 17.66 40.95
CA ASP A 143 11.34 17.30 39.55
C ASP A 143 10.41 16.12 39.20
N LEU A 144 10.33 15.08 40.03
CA LEU A 144 9.36 14.00 39.85
C LEU A 144 7.90 14.49 39.89
N GLU A 145 7.56 15.42 40.79
CA GLU A 145 6.22 16.04 40.81
C GLU A 145 5.96 16.86 39.53
N PHE A 146 6.98 17.49 38.97
CA PHE A 146 6.91 18.19 37.68
C PHE A 146 6.69 17.21 36.53
N VAL A 147 7.49 16.14 36.41
CA VAL A 147 7.31 15.12 35.37
C VAL A 147 5.93 14.46 35.44
N ARG A 148 5.43 14.17 36.66
CA ARG A 148 4.06 13.64 36.84
C ARG A 148 2.99 14.60 36.32
N ARG A 149 3.08 15.89 36.64
CA ARG A 149 2.12 16.90 36.17
C ARG A 149 2.14 17.07 34.65
N GLU A 150 3.32 17.02 34.02
CA GLU A 150 3.43 17.04 32.55
C GLU A 150 2.85 15.77 31.93
N LEU A 151 3.15 14.59 32.47
CA LEU A 151 2.61 13.31 32.00
C LEU A 151 1.08 13.25 32.15
N ASP A 152 0.52 13.75 33.26
CA ASP A 152 -0.93 13.85 33.47
C ASP A 152 -1.62 14.85 32.52
N SER A 153 -0.94 15.92 32.09
CA SER A 153 -1.45 16.83 31.04
C SER A 153 -1.46 16.12 29.69
N LEU A 154 -0.31 15.55 29.32
CA LEU A 154 -0.12 14.91 28.04
C LEU A 154 -1.00 13.66 27.86
N ASN A 155 -1.28 12.91 28.93
CA ASN A 155 -2.24 11.80 28.90
C ASN A 155 -3.68 12.27 28.63
N LYS A 156 -4.08 13.46 29.11
CA LYS A 156 -5.39 14.05 28.79
C LYS A 156 -5.43 14.56 27.35
N GLU A 157 -4.35 15.18 26.89
CA GLU A 157 -4.18 15.58 25.49
C GLU A 157 -4.26 14.35 24.58
N TYR A 158 -3.48 13.29 24.85
CA TYR A 158 -3.53 12.02 24.13
C TYR A 158 -4.92 11.39 24.13
N ALA A 159 -5.63 11.35 25.27
CA ALA A 159 -7.00 10.86 25.31
C ALA A 159 -7.95 11.69 24.43
N SER A 160 -7.76 13.02 24.39
CA SER A 160 -8.49 13.90 23.47
C SER A 160 -8.15 13.59 22.00
N MET A 161 -6.87 13.43 21.65
CA MET A 161 -6.44 13.10 20.29
C MET A 161 -6.96 11.72 19.85
N VAL A 162 -6.96 10.72 20.75
CA VAL A 162 -7.56 9.40 20.50
C VAL A 162 -9.06 9.52 20.23
N SER A 163 -9.80 10.31 21.02
CA SER A 163 -11.23 10.53 20.76
C SER A 163 -11.48 11.26 19.42
N GLY A 164 -10.64 12.23 19.07
CA GLY A 164 -10.69 12.92 17.77
C GLY A 164 -10.39 12.00 16.60
N ARG A 165 -9.37 11.15 16.74
CA ARG A 165 -9.02 10.07 15.80
C ARG A 165 -10.17 9.10 15.62
N ASP A 166 -10.82 8.67 16.69
CA ASP A 166 -11.92 7.70 16.63
C ASP A 166 -13.16 8.30 15.93
N ILE A 167 -13.44 9.59 16.16
CA ILE A 167 -14.44 10.36 15.38
C ILE A 167 -14.03 10.47 13.90
N ALA A 168 -12.73 10.67 13.61
CA ALA A 168 -12.23 10.70 12.23
C ALA A 168 -12.32 9.32 11.55
N VAL A 169 -12.17 8.22 12.30
CA VAL A 169 -12.40 6.85 11.80
C VAL A 169 -13.86 6.68 11.40
N GLU A 170 -14.80 7.07 12.26
CA GLU A 170 -16.24 7.00 11.99
C GLU A 170 -16.60 7.79 10.72
N LYS A 171 -16.22 9.08 10.65
CA LYS A 171 -16.44 9.93 9.47
C LYS A 171 -15.82 9.36 8.18
N ALA A 172 -14.60 8.84 8.24
CA ALA A 172 -13.94 8.24 7.07
C ALA A 172 -14.64 6.96 6.62
N GLN A 173 -15.17 6.15 7.55
CA GLN A 173 -15.96 4.97 7.22
C GLN A 173 -17.32 5.34 6.61
N GLU A 174 -18.02 6.33 7.16
CA GLU A 174 -19.28 6.87 6.63
C GLU A 174 -19.10 7.43 5.21
N ALA A 175 -18.08 8.27 4.98
CA ALA A 175 -17.80 8.84 3.66
C ALA A 175 -17.45 7.76 2.62
N VAL A 176 -16.70 6.71 3.02
CA VAL A 176 -16.43 5.55 2.16
C VAL A 176 -17.69 4.71 1.90
N ALA A 177 -18.60 4.58 2.87
CA ALA A 177 -19.87 3.88 2.68
C ALA A 177 -20.77 4.64 1.70
N ALA A 178 -20.95 5.95 1.90
CA ALA A 178 -21.70 6.81 0.99
C ALA A 178 -21.12 6.80 -0.44
N SER A 179 -19.80 6.89 -0.59
CA SER A 179 -19.15 6.80 -1.91
C SER A 179 -19.41 5.47 -2.62
N LYS A 180 -19.53 4.35 -1.89
CA LYS A 180 -19.85 3.03 -2.44
C LYS A 180 -21.33 2.89 -2.81
N GLU A 181 -22.22 3.56 -2.08
CA GLU A 181 -23.64 3.58 -2.39
C GLU A 181 -23.89 4.32 -3.71
N VAL A 182 -23.30 5.51 -3.90
CA VAL A 182 -23.39 6.25 -5.17
C VAL A 182 -22.70 5.51 -6.33
N GLU A 183 -21.56 4.83 -6.08
CA GLU A 183 -20.92 3.94 -7.07
C GLU A 183 -21.84 2.77 -7.47
N LYS A 184 -22.65 2.24 -6.55
CA LYS A 184 -23.65 1.21 -6.86
C LYS A 184 -24.82 1.76 -7.67
N GLU A 185 -25.38 2.91 -7.29
CA GLU A 185 -26.45 3.56 -8.06
C GLU A 185 -26.02 3.87 -9.50
N LEU A 186 -24.76 4.26 -9.68
CA LEU A 186 -24.13 4.40 -11.00
C LEU A 186 -24.09 3.11 -11.81
N GLN A 187 -23.72 1.99 -11.18
CA GLN A 187 -23.70 0.69 -11.84
C GLN A 187 -25.12 0.26 -12.22
N ASP A 188 -26.08 0.41 -11.31
CA ASP A 188 -27.50 0.09 -11.55
C ASP A 188 -28.06 0.94 -12.73
N LEU A 189 -27.74 2.25 -12.82
CA LEU A 189 -28.08 3.12 -13.96
C LEU A 189 -27.34 2.74 -15.26
N THR A 190 -26.11 2.23 -15.16
CA THR A 190 -25.33 1.76 -16.32
C THR A 190 -25.98 0.52 -16.92
N ASP A 191 -26.42 -0.41 -16.07
CA ASP A 191 -27.09 -1.63 -16.49
C ASP A 191 -28.48 -1.33 -17.08
N GLU A 192 -29.21 -0.34 -16.55
CA GLU A 192 -30.46 0.17 -17.15
C GLU A 192 -30.23 0.81 -18.54
N LEU A 193 -29.15 1.59 -18.71
CA LEU A 193 -28.78 2.16 -20.01
C LEU A 193 -28.41 1.08 -21.05
N ILE A 194 -27.78 -0.02 -20.61
CA ILE A 194 -27.49 -1.16 -21.49
C ILE A 194 -28.79 -1.87 -21.87
N ALA A 195 -29.64 -2.22 -20.90
CA ALA A 195 -30.90 -2.91 -21.14
C ALA A 195 -31.86 -2.11 -22.04
N THR A 196 -31.98 -0.79 -21.84
CA THR A 196 -32.80 0.07 -22.69
C THR A 196 -32.26 0.13 -24.13
N LYS A 197 -30.94 0.26 -24.30
CA LYS A 197 -30.29 0.24 -25.62
C LYS A 197 -30.46 -1.10 -26.34
N GLU A 198 -30.35 -2.22 -25.63
CA GLU A 198 -30.62 -3.55 -26.18
C GLU A 198 -32.08 -3.70 -26.61
N SER A 199 -33.02 -3.21 -25.79
CA SER A 199 -34.46 -3.22 -26.11
C SER A 199 -34.77 -2.37 -27.36
N LEU A 200 -34.17 -1.18 -27.50
CA LEU A 200 -34.34 -0.31 -28.67
C LEU A 200 -33.82 -0.98 -29.95
N ASN A 201 -32.66 -1.63 -29.87
CA ASN A 201 -32.09 -2.37 -30.99
C ASN A 201 -32.99 -3.55 -31.38
N SER A 202 -33.56 -4.26 -30.41
CA SER A 202 -34.51 -5.36 -30.64
C SER A 202 -35.81 -4.86 -31.29
N THR A 203 -36.40 -3.76 -30.80
CA THR A 203 -37.61 -3.17 -31.41
C THR A 203 -37.33 -2.65 -32.82
N ARG A 204 -36.13 -2.09 -33.08
CA ARG A 204 -35.74 -1.61 -34.40
C ARG A 204 -35.52 -2.75 -35.39
N ALA A 205 -34.92 -3.87 -34.95
CA ALA A 205 -34.83 -5.08 -35.77
C ALA A 205 -36.23 -5.60 -36.12
N ALA A 206 -37.12 -5.75 -35.12
CA ALA A 206 -38.49 -6.20 -35.36
C ALA A 206 -39.31 -5.27 -36.28
N HIS A 207 -39.08 -3.95 -36.23
CA HIS A 207 -39.67 -3.00 -37.18
C HIS A 207 -39.16 -3.23 -38.61
N LEU A 208 -37.84 -3.39 -38.79
CA LEU A 208 -37.23 -3.64 -40.10
C LEU A 208 -37.71 -4.96 -40.69
N ASP A 209 -37.73 -6.03 -39.89
CA ASP A 209 -38.24 -7.35 -40.31
C ASP A 209 -39.72 -7.24 -40.74
N ALA A 210 -40.56 -6.54 -39.97
CA ALA A 210 -41.98 -6.34 -40.31
C ALA A 210 -42.17 -5.50 -41.59
N GLU A 211 -41.30 -4.51 -41.82
CA GLU A 211 -41.32 -3.70 -43.04
C GLU A 211 -40.84 -4.49 -44.27
N GLU A 212 -39.83 -5.35 -44.12
CA GLU A 212 -39.37 -6.28 -45.17
C GLU A 212 -40.47 -7.30 -45.53
N GLN A 213 -41.14 -7.91 -44.54
CA GLN A 213 -42.27 -8.82 -44.80
C GLN A 213 -43.39 -8.10 -45.57
N ARG A 214 -43.72 -6.85 -45.20
CA ARG A 214 -44.73 -6.06 -45.90
C ARG A 214 -44.33 -5.76 -47.36
N LEU A 215 -43.05 -5.46 -47.61
CA LEU A 215 -42.54 -5.24 -48.97
C LEU A 215 -42.55 -6.55 -49.79
N GLY A 216 -42.17 -7.68 -49.18
CA GLY A 216 -42.20 -8.99 -49.83
C GLY A 216 -43.61 -9.41 -50.27
N VAL A 217 -44.62 -9.21 -49.42
CA VAL A 217 -46.03 -9.45 -49.77
C VAL A 217 -46.46 -8.55 -50.93
N MET A 218 -46.15 -7.25 -50.87
CA MET A 218 -46.48 -6.28 -51.92
C MET A 218 -45.81 -6.60 -53.27
N ASP A 219 -44.58 -7.11 -53.26
CA ASP A 219 -43.86 -7.53 -54.47
C ASP A 219 -44.47 -8.79 -55.10
N GLU A 220 -44.93 -9.76 -54.29
CA GLU A 220 -45.65 -10.93 -54.82
C GLU A 220 -47.05 -10.57 -55.36
N GLU A 221 -47.82 -9.73 -54.64
CA GLU A 221 -49.10 -9.20 -55.12
C GLU A 221 -48.95 -8.43 -56.44
N SER A 222 -47.89 -7.61 -56.55
CA SER A 222 -47.55 -6.89 -57.78
C SER A 222 -47.27 -7.85 -58.95
N LYS A 223 -46.57 -8.97 -58.71
CA LYS A 223 -46.34 -10.01 -59.73
C LYS A 223 -47.62 -10.72 -60.13
N THR A 224 -48.49 -11.08 -59.18
CA THR A 224 -49.76 -11.76 -59.49
C THR A 224 -50.69 -10.87 -60.29
N LEU A 225 -50.89 -9.61 -59.86
CA LEU A 225 -51.71 -8.63 -60.58
C LEU A 225 -51.17 -8.38 -61.99
N LYS A 226 -49.84 -8.31 -62.16
CA LYS A 226 -49.24 -8.16 -63.49
C LYS A 226 -49.53 -9.36 -64.39
N ALA A 227 -49.45 -10.58 -63.88
CA ALA A 227 -49.76 -11.79 -64.65
C ALA A 227 -51.25 -11.88 -65.03
N GLU A 228 -52.15 -11.48 -64.14
CA GLU A 228 -53.60 -11.39 -64.43
C GLU A 228 -53.91 -10.35 -65.52
N ILE A 229 -53.25 -9.19 -65.48
CA ILE A 229 -53.37 -8.17 -66.54
C ILE A 229 -52.85 -8.70 -67.88
N GLU A 230 -51.68 -9.36 -67.90
CA GLU A 230 -51.08 -9.92 -69.12
C GLU A 230 -51.99 -11.00 -69.73
N GLN A 231 -52.58 -11.89 -68.93
CA GLN A 231 -53.58 -12.84 -69.39
C GLN A 231 -54.85 -12.16 -69.95
N ALA A 232 -55.36 -11.13 -69.26
CA ALA A 232 -56.54 -10.40 -69.71
C ALA A 232 -56.29 -9.67 -71.05
N GLU A 233 -55.08 -9.14 -71.26
CA GLU A 233 -54.66 -8.54 -72.53
C GLU A 233 -54.57 -9.59 -73.66
N GLU A 234 -54.03 -10.78 -73.41
CA GLU A 234 -54.02 -11.89 -74.37
C GLU A 234 -55.44 -12.32 -74.77
N GLU A 235 -56.34 -12.48 -73.79
CA GLU A 235 -57.74 -12.84 -74.04
C GLU A 235 -58.47 -11.76 -74.87
N LEU A 236 -58.22 -10.47 -74.60
CA LEU A 236 -58.77 -9.34 -75.34
C LEU A 236 -58.23 -9.31 -76.78
N GLN A 237 -56.93 -9.53 -76.99
CA GLN A 237 -56.34 -9.65 -78.33
C GLN A 237 -56.99 -10.80 -79.12
N ARG A 238 -57.17 -11.96 -78.49
CA ARG A 238 -57.81 -13.13 -79.11
C ARG A 238 -59.27 -12.84 -79.50
N LEU A 239 -60.02 -12.18 -78.60
CA LEU A 239 -61.41 -11.78 -78.85
C LEU A 239 -61.51 -10.76 -80.00
N ASN A 240 -60.62 -9.77 -80.03
CA ASN A 240 -60.56 -8.78 -81.11
C ASN A 240 -60.28 -9.44 -82.47
N GLN A 241 -59.38 -10.43 -82.51
CA GLN A 241 -59.11 -11.20 -83.74
C GLN A 241 -60.33 -12.02 -84.18
N GLN A 242 -61.11 -12.58 -83.24
CA GLN A 242 -62.40 -13.20 -83.55
C GLN A 242 -63.41 -12.19 -84.12
N VAL A 243 -63.54 -11.00 -83.52
CA VAL A 243 -64.42 -9.92 -84.02
C VAL A 243 -64.03 -9.51 -85.45
N LEU A 244 -62.74 -9.38 -85.76
CA LEU A 244 -62.28 -9.12 -87.13
C LEU A 244 -62.70 -10.23 -88.11
N THR A 245 -62.57 -11.51 -87.75
CA THR A 245 -63.04 -12.61 -88.61
C THR A 245 -64.56 -12.62 -88.77
N ALA A 246 -65.32 -12.32 -87.70
CA ALA A 246 -66.78 -12.21 -87.75
C ALA A 246 -67.22 -11.10 -88.71
N ARG A 247 -66.58 -9.92 -88.66
CA ARG A 247 -66.86 -8.78 -89.56
C ARG A 247 -66.55 -9.09 -91.03
N VAL A 248 -65.55 -9.92 -91.30
CA VAL A 248 -65.27 -10.43 -92.67
C VAL A 248 -66.32 -11.44 -93.12
N LEU A 249 -66.92 -12.23 -92.22
CA LEU A 249 -68.05 -13.11 -92.55
C LEU A 249 -69.35 -12.32 -92.74
N GLU A 250 -69.58 -11.29 -91.93
CA GLU A 250 -70.71 -10.35 -92.03
C GLU A 250 -70.72 -9.64 -93.39
N SER A 251 -69.62 -9.00 -93.78
CA SER A 251 -69.49 -8.37 -95.11
C SER A 251 -69.64 -9.35 -96.29
N LYS A 252 -69.25 -10.62 -96.13
CA LYS A 252 -69.52 -11.68 -97.13
C LYS A 252 -71.01 -12.05 -97.17
N LEU A 253 -71.68 -12.07 -96.02
CA LEU A 253 -73.12 -12.31 -95.91
C LEU A 253 -73.91 -11.15 -96.54
N ASP A 254 -73.50 -9.90 -96.30
CA ASP A 254 -74.08 -8.71 -96.93
C ASP A 254 -73.91 -8.73 -98.44
N ALA A 255 -72.71 -9.03 -98.94
CA ALA A 255 -72.45 -9.16 -100.38
C ALA A 255 -73.29 -10.29 -101.02
N SER A 256 -73.44 -11.42 -100.32
CA SER A 256 -74.29 -12.54 -100.77
C SER A 256 -75.78 -12.17 -100.74
N SER A 257 -76.20 -11.36 -99.77
CA SER A 257 -77.57 -10.88 -99.63
C SER A 257 -77.92 -9.82 -100.67
N SER A 258 -76.98 -8.94 -101.02
CA SER A 258 -77.09 -8.01 -102.15
C SER A 258 -77.24 -8.78 -103.46
N LEU A 259 -76.34 -9.72 -103.75
CA LEU A 259 -76.39 -10.53 -104.96
C LEU A 259 -77.70 -11.35 -105.06
N LEU A 260 -78.26 -11.79 -103.94
CA LEU A 260 -79.58 -12.43 -103.88
C LEU A 260 -80.74 -11.43 -104.10
N HIS A 261 -80.57 -10.16 -103.74
CA HIS A 261 -81.52 -9.09 -104.07
C HIS A 261 -81.44 -8.71 -105.55
N ASP A 262 -80.23 -8.63 -106.11
CA ASP A 262 -79.99 -8.38 -107.53
C ASP A 262 -80.56 -9.51 -108.39
N LEU A 263 -80.33 -10.78 -108.02
CA LEU A 263 -80.98 -11.94 -108.66
C LEU A 263 -82.51 -11.93 -108.54
N LYS A 264 -83.08 -11.43 -107.43
CA LYS A 264 -84.53 -11.23 -107.31
C LYS A 264 -85.03 -10.10 -108.22
N ALA A 265 -84.26 -9.03 -108.38
CA ALA A 265 -84.57 -7.94 -109.30
C ALA A 265 -84.44 -8.37 -110.77
N GLU A 266 -83.44 -9.18 -111.11
CA GLU A 266 -83.32 -9.83 -112.43
C GLU A 266 -84.47 -10.82 -112.69
N LEU A 267 -84.87 -11.60 -111.69
CA LEU A 267 -86.04 -12.49 -111.80
C LEU A 267 -87.33 -11.68 -112.01
N ALA A 268 -87.50 -10.56 -111.28
CA ALA A 268 -88.63 -9.65 -111.46
C ALA A 268 -88.61 -9.00 -112.86
N ALA A 269 -87.44 -8.53 -113.33
CA ALA A 269 -87.26 -7.98 -114.67
C ALA A 269 -87.44 -9.04 -115.76
N TYR A 270 -87.10 -10.31 -115.52
CA TYR A 270 -87.38 -11.43 -116.42
C TYR A 270 -88.88 -11.73 -116.49
N MET A 271 -89.58 -11.70 -115.35
CA MET A 271 -91.04 -11.87 -115.28
C MET A 271 -91.77 -10.69 -115.96
N GLU A 272 -91.31 -9.46 -115.74
CA GLU A 272 -91.83 -8.24 -116.39
C GLU A 272 -91.52 -8.22 -117.91
N SER A 273 -90.32 -8.70 -118.30
CA SER A 273 -89.94 -8.91 -119.71
C SER A 273 -90.72 -10.03 -120.40
N LYS A 274 -91.45 -10.87 -119.68
CA LYS A 274 -92.24 -11.98 -120.25
C LYS A 274 -93.73 -11.68 -120.38
N LEU A 275 -94.18 -10.47 -120.06
CA LEU A 275 -95.61 -10.12 -119.99
C LEU A 275 -95.99 -8.91 -120.87
N LYS A 276 -95.74 -9.01 -122.18
CA LYS A 276 -96.53 -8.36 -123.25
C LYS A 276 -96.65 -9.21 -124.53
N GLU A 277 -97.19 -10.42 -124.40
CA GLU A 277 -98.17 -10.94 -125.37
C GLU A 277 -99.13 -11.89 -124.61
N GLU A 278 -100.36 -12.05 -125.12
CA GLU A 278 -101.57 -12.26 -124.30
C GLU A 278 -101.91 -13.73 -123.97
N GLY A 279 -102.78 -13.95 -122.97
CA GLY A 279 -103.69 -15.10 -122.94
C GLY A 279 -103.76 -15.93 -121.64
N ASP A 280 -104.87 -15.73 -120.91
CA ASP A 280 -105.55 -16.59 -119.91
C ASP A 280 -104.90 -17.89 -119.37
N GLU A 281 -104.94 -18.03 -118.03
CA GLU A 281 -105.61 -19.12 -117.28
C GLU A 281 -105.15 -19.09 -115.81
N GLU A 282 -105.88 -18.33 -114.98
CA GLU A 282 -105.41 -17.82 -113.69
C GLU A 282 -105.64 -18.79 -112.51
N GLY A 283 -106.63 -19.67 -112.59
CA GLY A 283 -107.15 -20.42 -111.42
C GLY A 283 -106.32 -21.58 -110.86
N LYS A 284 -105.18 -21.96 -111.46
CA LYS A 284 -104.35 -23.11 -110.99
C LYS A 284 -102.90 -22.78 -110.66
N LYS A 285 -102.32 -21.73 -111.27
CA LYS A 285 -100.98 -21.26 -110.91
C LYS A 285 -101.00 -20.61 -109.54
N GLU A 286 -102.00 -19.77 -109.24
CA GLU A 286 -102.18 -19.16 -107.92
C GLU A 286 -102.24 -20.19 -106.79
N LEU A 287 -102.98 -21.31 -106.95
CA LEU A 287 -103.06 -22.33 -105.90
C LEU A 287 -101.73 -23.06 -105.68
N GLN A 288 -100.94 -23.26 -106.74
CA GLN A 288 -99.63 -23.91 -106.67
C GLN A 288 -98.55 -22.94 -106.14
N GLU A 289 -98.66 -21.65 -106.45
CA GLU A 289 -97.85 -20.56 -105.92
C GLU A 289 -98.16 -20.29 -104.45
N VAL A 290 -99.43 -20.28 -104.04
CA VAL A 290 -99.84 -20.23 -102.64
C VAL A 290 -99.34 -21.45 -101.88
N LYS A 291 -99.34 -22.66 -102.47
CA LYS A 291 -98.69 -23.84 -101.86
C LYS A 291 -97.18 -23.66 -101.69
N LEU A 292 -96.47 -23.19 -102.72
CA LEU A 292 -95.03 -22.92 -102.65
C LEU A 292 -94.70 -21.83 -101.61
N ASN A 293 -95.53 -20.78 -101.53
CA ASN A 293 -95.40 -19.72 -100.54
C ASN A 293 -95.72 -20.22 -99.12
N ILE A 294 -96.69 -21.11 -98.95
CA ILE A 294 -96.96 -21.79 -97.66
C ILE A 294 -95.79 -22.69 -97.26
N GLU A 295 -95.24 -23.52 -98.16
CA GLU A 295 -94.06 -24.36 -97.86
C GLU A 295 -92.84 -23.51 -97.50
N LYS A 296 -92.59 -22.45 -98.27
CA LYS A 296 -91.51 -21.49 -98.02
C LYS A 296 -91.67 -20.79 -96.68
N ALA A 297 -92.87 -20.27 -96.38
CA ALA A 297 -93.18 -19.71 -95.07
C ALA A 297 -93.04 -20.75 -93.94
N ASN A 298 -93.35 -22.03 -94.17
CA ASN A 298 -93.14 -23.09 -93.19
C ASN A 298 -91.65 -23.35 -92.94
N THR A 299 -90.81 -23.35 -93.98
CA THR A 299 -89.34 -23.46 -93.82
C THR A 299 -88.76 -22.24 -93.09
N GLU A 300 -89.25 -21.05 -93.37
CA GLU A 300 -88.85 -19.81 -92.71
C GLU A 300 -89.29 -19.77 -91.24
N VAL A 301 -90.52 -20.21 -90.94
CA VAL A 301 -91.02 -20.40 -89.56
C VAL A 301 -90.22 -21.46 -88.79
N ASN A 302 -89.75 -22.53 -89.45
CA ASN A 302 -88.88 -23.52 -88.82
C ASN A 302 -87.49 -22.95 -88.54
N LEU A 303 -86.86 -22.23 -89.48
CA LEU A 303 -85.59 -21.53 -89.26
C LEU A 303 -85.69 -20.48 -88.14
N LEU A 304 -86.78 -19.71 -88.10
CA LEU A 304 -87.06 -18.75 -87.02
C LEU A 304 -87.29 -19.46 -85.67
N ARG A 305 -87.91 -20.64 -85.65
CA ARG A 305 -88.07 -21.46 -84.44
C ARG A 305 -86.71 -21.99 -83.95
N GLU A 306 -85.87 -22.48 -84.84
CA GLU A 306 -84.51 -22.92 -84.53
C GLU A 306 -83.66 -21.75 -83.98
N ALA A 307 -83.68 -20.60 -84.64
CA ALA A 307 -83.04 -19.38 -84.17
C ALA A 307 -83.57 -18.94 -82.78
N SER A 308 -84.88 -19.01 -82.56
CA SER A 308 -85.50 -18.72 -81.25
C SER A 308 -85.02 -19.69 -80.17
N THR A 309 -84.92 -20.99 -80.45
CA THR A 309 -84.36 -21.96 -79.49
C THR A 309 -82.87 -21.73 -79.21
N SER A 310 -82.09 -21.33 -80.22
CA SER A 310 -80.67 -20.99 -80.07
C SER A 310 -80.47 -19.73 -79.21
N ILE A 311 -81.24 -18.66 -79.47
CA ILE A 311 -81.25 -17.44 -78.64
C ILE A 311 -81.67 -17.75 -77.21
N LYS A 312 -82.69 -18.59 -77.01
CA LYS A 312 -83.16 -18.97 -75.68
C LYS A 312 -82.12 -19.80 -74.91
N SER A 313 -81.38 -20.67 -75.60
CA SER A 313 -80.25 -21.41 -75.02
C SER A 313 -79.09 -20.48 -74.63
N LYS A 314 -78.70 -19.56 -75.53
CA LYS A 314 -77.67 -18.55 -75.26
C LYS A 314 -78.05 -17.64 -74.09
N LEU A 315 -79.31 -17.20 -74.01
CA LEU A 315 -79.81 -16.40 -72.89
C LEU A 315 -79.73 -17.16 -71.56
N GLU A 316 -80.02 -18.46 -71.54
CA GLU A 316 -79.91 -19.27 -70.31
C GLU A 316 -78.44 -19.51 -69.93
N GLN A 317 -77.57 -19.71 -70.92
CA GLN A 317 -76.12 -19.76 -70.71
C GLN A 317 -75.59 -18.42 -70.14
N GLU A 318 -76.00 -17.29 -70.71
CA GLU A 318 -75.60 -15.95 -70.29
C GLU A 318 -76.07 -15.64 -68.86
N LYS A 319 -77.30 -16.03 -68.48
CA LYS A 319 -77.73 -15.99 -67.07
C LYS A 319 -76.84 -16.82 -66.15
N SER A 320 -76.46 -18.04 -66.57
CA SER A 320 -75.61 -18.91 -65.75
C SER A 320 -74.21 -18.31 -65.55
N MET A 321 -73.63 -17.71 -66.60
CA MET A 321 -72.37 -16.96 -66.52
C MET A 321 -72.51 -15.73 -65.61
N LEU A 322 -73.61 -14.96 -65.71
CA LEU A 322 -73.89 -13.84 -64.83
C LEU A 322 -73.98 -14.28 -63.35
N THR A 323 -74.61 -15.42 -63.05
CA THR A 323 -74.67 -15.93 -61.67
C THR A 323 -73.31 -16.41 -61.16
N ALA A 324 -72.49 -17.03 -62.02
CA ALA A 324 -71.13 -17.43 -61.64
C ALA A 324 -70.24 -16.19 -61.40
N LEU A 325 -70.35 -15.17 -62.25
CA LEU A 325 -69.58 -13.93 -62.16
C LEU A 325 -69.93 -13.14 -60.89
N LYS A 326 -71.22 -13.07 -60.53
CA LYS A 326 -71.66 -12.50 -59.23
C LYS A 326 -71.12 -13.27 -58.04
N GLN A 327 -71.10 -14.61 -58.09
CA GLN A 327 -70.51 -15.42 -57.02
C GLN A 327 -68.98 -15.26 -56.91
N SER A 328 -68.27 -14.99 -58.00
CA SER A 328 -66.85 -14.62 -57.93
C SER A 328 -66.63 -13.18 -57.44
N GLU A 329 -67.52 -12.25 -57.80
CA GLU A 329 -67.51 -10.86 -57.31
C GLU A 329 -67.74 -10.80 -55.79
N GLU A 330 -68.75 -11.52 -55.28
CA GLU A 330 -69.01 -11.66 -53.83
C GLU A 330 -67.80 -12.25 -53.08
N LYS A 331 -67.15 -13.27 -53.65
CA LYS A 331 -65.92 -13.86 -53.07
C LYS A 331 -64.72 -12.92 -53.11
N ALA A 332 -64.55 -12.17 -54.19
CA ALA A 332 -63.50 -11.16 -54.30
C ALA A 332 -63.72 -10.02 -53.32
N SER A 333 -64.96 -9.56 -53.14
CA SER A 333 -65.33 -8.56 -52.13
C SER A 333 -64.99 -9.03 -50.71
N ALA A 334 -65.35 -10.27 -50.36
CA ALA A 334 -65.01 -10.85 -49.05
C ALA A 334 -63.48 -10.98 -48.84
N ALA A 335 -62.72 -11.32 -49.89
CA ALA A 335 -61.26 -11.37 -49.82
C ALA A 335 -60.64 -9.96 -49.63
N ILE A 336 -61.16 -8.94 -50.32
CA ILE A 336 -60.75 -7.54 -50.15
C ILE A 336 -61.01 -7.07 -48.72
N GLU A 337 -62.18 -7.37 -48.15
CA GLU A 337 -62.51 -7.05 -46.74
C GLU A 337 -61.49 -7.69 -45.77
N THR A 338 -61.16 -8.98 -45.95
CA THR A 338 -60.15 -9.63 -45.09
C THR A 338 -58.75 -9.03 -45.22
N LEU A 339 -58.32 -8.63 -46.43
CA LEU A 339 -57.02 -7.97 -46.64
C LEU A 339 -57.01 -6.56 -46.05
N GLN A 340 -58.14 -5.84 -46.07
CA GLN A 340 -58.27 -4.54 -45.41
C GLN A 340 -58.15 -4.67 -43.88
N GLU A 341 -58.76 -5.69 -43.26
CA GLU A 341 -58.60 -5.96 -41.82
C GLU A 341 -57.15 -6.31 -41.45
N GLU A 342 -56.45 -7.12 -42.25
CA GLU A 342 -55.02 -7.43 -42.03
C GLU A 342 -54.12 -6.21 -42.23
N LEU A 343 -54.44 -5.33 -43.19
CA LEU A 343 -53.74 -4.07 -43.41
C LEU A 343 -53.94 -3.08 -42.25
N GLU A 344 -55.16 -2.92 -41.73
CA GLU A 344 -55.40 -2.09 -40.54
C GLU A 344 -54.67 -2.65 -39.31
N LYS A 345 -54.71 -3.97 -39.12
CA LYS A 345 -54.02 -4.66 -38.03
C LYS A 345 -52.51 -4.46 -38.09
N THR A 346 -51.88 -4.65 -39.25
CA THR A 346 -50.43 -4.42 -39.43
C THR A 346 -50.05 -2.94 -39.26
N ASN A 347 -50.83 -2.01 -39.79
CA ASN A 347 -50.62 -0.57 -39.58
C ASN A 347 -50.72 -0.19 -38.09
N SER A 348 -51.68 -0.75 -37.34
CA SER A 348 -51.80 -0.51 -35.89
C SER A 348 -50.61 -1.07 -35.11
N ALA A 349 -50.08 -2.24 -35.50
CA ALA A 349 -48.89 -2.82 -34.90
C ALA A 349 -47.63 -1.98 -35.16
N ILE A 350 -47.45 -1.48 -36.39
CA ILE A 350 -46.36 -0.56 -36.75
C ILE A 350 -46.45 0.74 -35.93
N ALA A 351 -47.65 1.30 -35.76
CA ALA A 351 -47.85 2.50 -34.95
C ALA A 351 -47.49 2.27 -33.46
N PHE A 352 -47.89 1.14 -32.89
CA PHE A 352 -47.53 0.75 -31.53
C PHE A 352 -46.01 0.56 -31.36
N LEU A 353 -45.35 -0.12 -32.30
CA LEU A 353 -43.89 -0.31 -32.28
C LEU A 353 -43.15 1.02 -32.35
N LYS A 354 -43.58 1.96 -33.21
CA LYS A 354 -43.00 3.30 -33.31
C LYS A 354 -43.16 4.11 -32.02
N MET A 355 -44.32 4.02 -31.36
CA MET A 355 -44.53 4.66 -30.06
C MET A 355 -43.54 4.13 -29.00
N LYS A 356 -43.34 2.80 -28.95
CA LYS A 356 -42.38 2.17 -28.04
C LYS A 356 -40.92 2.47 -28.39
N GLU A 357 -40.59 2.58 -29.67
CA GLU A 357 -39.27 3.01 -30.14
C GLU A 357 -38.95 4.44 -29.69
N GLU A 358 -39.91 5.35 -29.76
CA GLU A 358 -39.72 6.75 -29.36
C GLU A 358 -39.64 6.93 -27.84
N GLU A 359 -40.45 6.20 -27.07
CA GLU A 359 -40.34 6.10 -25.60
C GLU A 359 -38.95 5.59 -25.18
N ALA A 360 -38.42 4.58 -25.88
CA ALA A 360 -37.07 4.07 -25.65
C ALA A 360 -35.97 5.07 -26.09
N ARG A 361 -36.18 5.87 -27.15
CA ARG A 361 -35.26 6.96 -27.53
C ARG A 361 -35.21 8.06 -26.47
N GLU A 362 -36.36 8.46 -25.92
CA GLU A 362 -36.43 9.50 -24.89
C GLU A 362 -35.71 9.04 -23.62
N MET A 363 -35.94 7.80 -23.18
CA MET A 363 -35.15 7.18 -22.10
C MET A 363 -33.66 7.12 -22.43
N MET A 364 -33.26 6.80 -23.66
CA MET A 364 -31.85 6.85 -24.10
C MET A 364 -31.25 8.27 -24.18
N ILE A 365 -32.04 9.34 -24.09
CA ILE A 365 -31.55 10.73 -23.98
C ILE A 365 -31.48 11.16 -22.51
N GLU A 366 -32.38 10.66 -21.66
CA GLU A 366 -32.39 10.96 -20.22
C GLU A 366 -31.37 10.15 -19.42
N LEU A 367 -31.30 8.83 -19.63
CA LEU A 367 -30.42 7.94 -18.86
C LEU A 367 -28.95 8.36 -18.93
N PRO A 368 -28.37 8.74 -20.08
CA PRO A 368 -27.00 9.26 -20.11
C PRO A 368 -26.81 10.56 -19.32
N LYS A 369 -27.83 11.42 -19.21
CA LYS A 369 -27.75 12.65 -18.39
C LYS A 369 -27.78 12.32 -16.90
N LYS A 370 -28.69 11.42 -16.49
CA LYS A 370 -28.77 10.89 -15.11
C LYS A 370 -27.45 10.19 -14.73
N LEU A 371 -26.91 9.37 -15.62
CA LEU A 371 -25.62 8.68 -15.47
C LEU A 371 -24.43 9.65 -15.44
N GLN A 372 -24.42 10.70 -16.25
CA GLN A 372 -23.39 11.75 -16.18
C GLN A 372 -23.45 12.51 -14.86
N GLN A 373 -24.64 12.83 -14.35
CA GLN A 373 -24.80 13.49 -13.07
C GLN A 373 -24.38 12.58 -11.91
N ALA A 374 -24.85 11.32 -11.89
CA ALA A 374 -24.42 10.32 -10.91
C ALA A 374 -22.90 10.05 -10.97
N ALA A 375 -22.26 10.16 -12.15
CA ALA A 375 -20.81 10.06 -12.30
C ALA A 375 -20.09 11.22 -11.61
N GLN A 376 -20.58 12.45 -11.81
CA GLN A 376 -20.08 13.63 -11.13
C GLN A 376 -20.32 13.57 -9.61
N ASP A 377 -21.43 12.99 -9.17
CA ASP A 377 -21.76 12.86 -7.75
C ASP A 377 -20.93 11.75 -7.08
N ALA A 378 -20.61 10.65 -7.77
CA ALA A 378 -19.67 9.64 -7.29
C ALA A 378 -18.23 10.16 -7.21
N ASP A 379 -17.76 10.91 -8.21
CA ASP A 379 -16.43 11.55 -8.17
C ASP A 379 -16.34 12.55 -6.99
N GLN A 380 -17.40 13.32 -6.74
CA GLN A 380 -17.50 14.17 -5.54
C GLN A 380 -17.46 13.34 -4.25
N ALA A 381 -18.31 12.33 -4.11
CA ALA A 381 -18.36 11.47 -2.92
C ALA A 381 -17.02 10.77 -2.66
N LYS A 382 -16.33 10.33 -3.71
CA LYS A 382 -14.99 9.74 -3.66
C LYS A 382 -13.93 10.76 -3.24
N SER A 383 -14.00 12.00 -3.71
CA SER A 383 -13.09 13.07 -3.26
C SER A 383 -13.30 13.40 -1.77
N LEU A 384 -14.55 13.41 -1.28
CA LEU A 384 -14.87 13.58 0.13
C LEU A 384 -14.38 12.40 0.98
N ALA A 385 -14.55 11.16 0.49
CA ALA A 385 -14.01 9.97 1.14
C ALA A 385 -12.47 9.99 1.23
N GLN A 386 -11.78 10.47 0.20
CA GLN A 386 -10.33 10.66 0.22
C GLN A 386 -9.89 11.76 1.18
N ALA A 387 -10.63 12.88 1.26
CA ALA A 387 -10.37 13.95 2.22
C ALA A 387 -10.55 13.45 3.67
N ALA A 388 -11.64 12.75 3.97
CA ALA A 388 -11.87 12.16 5.29
C ALA A 388 -10.82 11.10 5.67
N GLN A 389 -10.33 10.31 4.70
CA GLN A 389 -9.19 9.40 4.91
C GLN A 389 -7.86 10.13 5.15
N LEU A 390 -7.71 11.36 4.66
CA LEU A 390 -6.53 12.20 4.91
C LEU A 390 -6.60 12.80 6.32
N GLU A 391 -7.73 13.39 6.71
CA GLU A 391 -7.99 13.86 8.09
C GLU A 391 -7.79 12.74 9.12
N LEU A 392 -8.25 11.52 8.83
CA LEU A 392 -8.02 10.35 9.66
C LEU A 392 -6.52 10.05 9.83
N ARG A 393 -5.73 10.12 8.75
CA ARG A 393 -4.29 9.84 8.82
C ARG A 393 -3.57 10.90 9.66
N GLU A 394 -3.90 12.16 9.48
CA GLU A 394 -3.36 13.26 10.28
C GLU A 394 -3.69 13.06 11.77
N ALA A 395 -4.95 12.78 12.10
CA ALA A 395 -5.37 12.48 13.49
C ALA A 395 -4.71 11.21 14.07
N GLN A 396 -4.39 10.21 13.24
CA GLN A 396 -3.61 9.04 13.65
C GLN A 396 -2.15 9.43 13.96
N GLU A 397 -1.48 10.16 13.08
CA GLU A 397 -0.10 10.62 13.25
C GLU A 397 0.04 11.53 14.48
N GLU A 398 -0.90 12.44 14.71
CA GLU A 398 -0.94 13.30 15.90
C GLU A 398 -1.13 12.50 17.20
N ALA A 399 -2.04 11.51 17.20
CA ALA A 399 -2.25 10.63 18.35
C ALA A 399 -1.02 9.76 18.64
N GLU A 400 -0.35 9.22 17.60
CA GLU A 400 0.90 8.47 17.76
C GLU A 400 2.04 9.35 18.26
N GLN A 401 2.15 10.60 17.78
CA GLN A 401 3.13 11.55 18.29
C GLN A 401 2.89 11.92 19.76
N ALA A 402 1.64 12.15 20.16
CA ALA A 402 1.27 12.39 21.55
C ALA A 402 1.60 11.18 22.44
N LYS A 403 1.35 9.96 21.96
CA LYS A 403 1.74 8.72 22.65
C LYS A 403 3.26 8.62 22.82
N ALA A 404 4.04 8.82 21.75
CA ALA A 404 5.50 8.73 21.83
C ALA A 404 6.11 9.75 22.81
N LYS A 405 5.52 10.95 22.91
CA LYS A 405 5.87 11.94 23.94
C LYS A 405 5.53 11.45 25.37
N ALA A 406 4.40 10.75 25.54
CA ALA A 406 4.01 10.18 26.84
C ALA A 406 4.93 9.03 27.26
N ASP A 407 5.24 8.10 26.36
CA ASP A 407 6.19 6.99 26.58
C ASP A 407 7.59 7.52 26.99
N ALA A 408 8.02 8.65 26.40
CA ALA A 408 9.27 9.33 26.75
C ALA A 408 9.22 10.00 28.14
N LEU A 409 8.09 10.63 28.51
CA LEU A 409 7.89 11.20 29.85
C LEU A 409 7.77 10.13 30.94
N GLU A 410 7.15 8.99 30.66
CA GLU A 410 7.09 7.84 31.56
C GLU A 410 8.49 7.25 31.79
N SER A 411 9.30 7.13 30.73
CA SER A 411 10.72 6.75 30.84
C SER A 411 11.52 7.72 31.70
N ARG A 412 11.30 9.05 31.55
CA ARG A 412 11.93 10.08 32.40
C ARG A 412 11.46 9.99 33.85
N LEU A 413 10.18 9.67 34.08
CA LEU A 413 9.61 9.49 35.42
C LEU A 413 10.22 8.28 36.15
N LEU A 414 10.54 7.20 35.44
CA LEU A 414 11.26 6.06 36.02
C LEU A 414 12.72 6.43 36.37
N ALA A 415 13.39 7.24 35.54
CA ALA A 415 14.73 7.74 35.83
C ALA A 415 14.75 8.63 37.10
N THR A 416 13.84 9.61 37.21
CA THR A 416 13.77 10.47 38.42
C THR A 416 13.37 9.71 39.68
N GLN A 417 12.60 8.62 39.55
CA GLN A 417 12.35 7.71 40.69
C GLN A 417 13.63 7.02 41.18
N ALA A 418 14.46 6.51 40.26
CA ALA A 418 15.74 5.89 40.62
C ALA A 418 16.72 6.91 41.23
N GLU A 419 16.74 8.15 40.74
CA GLU A 419 17.52 9.26 41.32
C GLU A 419 17.06 9.60 42.74
N ILE A 420 15.75 9.64 43.01
CA ILE A 420 15.20 9.83 44.36
C ILE A 420 15.57 8.67 45.29
N GLU A 421 15.55 7.42 44.81
CA GLU A 421 15.98 6.27 45.61
C GLU A 421 17.47 6.33 45.95
N ALA A 422 18.31 6.70 44.99
CA ALA A 422 19.74 6.95 45.21
C ALA A 422 19.96 8.09 46.23
N ALA A 423 19.28 9.22 46.08
CA ALA A 423 19.36 10.36 47.00
C ALA A 423 18.87 10.04 48.42
N LYS A 424 17.86 9.16 48.56
CA LYS A 424 17.42 8.65 49.88
C LYS A 424 18.44 7.71 50.52
N VAL A 425 19.23 6.98 49.72
CA VAL A 425 20.31 6.13 50.24
C VAL A 425 21.49 6.99 50.68
N SER A 426 21.92 7.99 49.89
CA SER A 426 22.97 8.92 50.30
C SER A 426 22.57 9.77 51.52
N GLU A 427 21.33 10.27 51.59
CA GLU A 427 20.82 11.01 52.77
C GLU A 427 20.88 10.14 54.05
N LYS A 428 20.57 8.84 53.95
CA LYS A 428 20.70 7.90 55.08
C LYS A 428 22.17 7.68 55.49
N LEU A 429 23.05 7.45 54.53
CA LEU A 429 24.49 7.27 54.79
C LEU A 429 25.10 8.53 55.43
N ALA A 430 24.73 9.72 54.97
CA ALA A 430 25.14 10.99 55.58
C ALA A 430 24.61 11.15 57.03
N LYS A 431 23.35 10.74 57.31
CA LYS A 431 22.83 10.71 58.69
C LYS A 431 23.56 9.72 59.59
N GLU A 432 23.90 8.54 59.06
CA GLU A 432 24.67 7.53 59.80
C GLU A 432 26.09 8.00 60.10
N ALA A 433 26.74 8.72 59.16
CA ALA A 433 28.03 9.35 59.38
C ALA A 433 27.98 10.43 60.48
N VAL A 434 27.01 11.36 60.42
CA VAL A 434 26.81 12.37 61.48
C VAL A 434 26.57 11.71 62.84
N GLN A 435 25.72 10.68 62.91
CA GLN A 435 25.47 9.96 64.16
C GLN A 435 26.67 9.16 64.67
N ALA A 436 27.56 8.71 63.79
CA ALA A 436 28.81 8.06 64.20
C ALA A 436 29.76 9.08 64.84
N LEU A 437 29.88 10.27 64.23
CA LEU A 437 30.70 11.38 64.74
C LEU A 437 30.19 11.90 66.09
N GLU A 438 28.87 12.15 66.22
CA GLU A 438 28.24 12.56 67.49
C GLU A 438 28.42 11.51 68.62
N LYS A 439 28.49 10.21 68.27
CA LYS A 439 28.78 9.14 69.23
C LYS A 439 30.25 9.11 69.64
N SER A 440 31.19 9.39 68.73
CA SER A 440 32.61 9.56 69.12
C SER A 440 32.83 10.82 69.98
N GLU A 441 32.23 11.95 69.63
CA GLU A 441 32.25 13.19 70.42
C GLU A 441 31.76 12.95 71.85
N SER A 442 30.57 12.36 72.00
CA SER A 442 29.98 12.11 73.31
C SER A 442 30.73 11.05 74.12
N SER A 443 31.34 10.06 73.46
CA SER A 443 32.21 9.07 74.13
C SER A 443 33.48 9.70 74.72
N ASN A 444 34.01 10.76 74.07
CA ASN A 444 35.18 11.50 74.55
C ASN A 444 34.88 12.49 75.69
N SER A 445 33.60 12.71 76.03
CA SER A 445 33.18 13.65 77.09
C SER A 445 33.09 13.04 78.49
N ASN A 446 33.17 11.70 78.59
CA ASN A 446 33.23 11.01 79.87
C ASN A 446 34.70 10.83 80.28
N ASN A 447 35.20 11.78 81.07
CA ASN A 447 36.50 11.67 81.74
C ASN A 447 36.47 10.61 82.87
N ASP A 448 36.46 9.34 82.49
CA ASP A 448 37.13 8.29 83.26
C ASP A 448 38.48 8.03 82.58
N ALA A 449 39.57 8.21 83.32
CA ALA A 449 40.94 8.20 82.80
C ALA A 449 41.48 6.77 82.56
N ASP A 450 40.72 5.93 81.86
CA ASP A 450 41.26 4.73 81.22
C ASP A 450 41.71 5.13 79.81
N SER A 451 43.00 4.91 79.54
CA SER A 451 43.71 5.49 78.40
C SER A 451 42.93 5.39 77.08
N SER A 452 42.89 6.51 76.35
CA SER A 452 42.68 6.45 74.90
C SER A 452 43.54 5.34 74.34
N ALA A 453 42.94 4.43 73.58
CA ALA A 453 43.64 3.29 73.00
C ALA A 453 44.51 3.80 71.84
N MET A 454 45.57 4.53 72.18
CA MET A 454 46.66 4.90 71.31
C MET A 454 47.36 3.61 70.91
N VAL A 455 46.84 2.95 69.88
CA VAL A 455 47.40 1.72 69.33
C VAL A 455 48.76 2.06 68.76
N THR A 456 49.79 1.92 69.58
CA THR A 456 51.19 2.01 69.19
C THR A 456 51.54 0.78 68.35
N ILE A 457 51.12 0.83 67.09
CA ILE A 457 51.50 -0.14 66.06
C ILE A 457 53.02 -0.14 65.97
N THR A 458 53.66 -1.30 66.18
CA THR A 458 55.11 -1.40 66.04
C THR A 458 55.51 -1.14 64.58
N LEU A 459 56.76 -0.70 64.34
CA LEU A 459 57.22 -0.37 62.99
C LEU A 459 57.07 -1.56 62.02
N ASP A 460 57.27 -2.78 62.52
CA ASP A 460 57.09 -4.02 61.76
C ASP A 460 55.61 -4.26 61.40
N GLU A 461 54.68 -4.09 62.34
CA GLU A 461 53.24 -4.18 62.10
C GLU A 461 52.73 -3.11 61.13
N TYR A 462 53.28 -1.89 61.18
CA TYR A 462 52.99 -0.83 60.19
C TYR A 462 53.43 -1.27 58.79
N HIS A 463 54.62 -1.86 58.65
CA HIS A 463 55.10 -2.38 57.37
C HIS A 463 54.27 -3.59 56.88
N GLU A 464 53.82 -4.47 57.76
CA GLU A 464 52.91 -5.57 57.40
C GLU A 464 51.53 -5.06 56.94
N LEU A 465 50.94 -4.10 57.66
CA LEU A 465 49.67 -3.47 57.30
C LEU A 465 49.78 -2.70 55.98
N SER A 466 50.84 -1.92 55.79
CA SER A 466 51.14 -1.20 54.53
C SER A 466 51.34 -2.15 53.35
N LYS A 467 52.02 -3.29 53.56
CA LYS A 467 52.14 -4.33 52.53
C LYS A 467 50.78 -4.99 52.23
N ARG A 468 49.93 -5.16 53.24
CA ARG A 468 48.60 -5.77 53.09
C ARG A 468 47.60 -4.83 52.41
N SER A 469 47.65 -3.54 52.67
CA SER A 469 46.86 -2.53 51.94
C SER A 469 47.31 -2.43 50.50
N TYR A 470 48.62 -2.40 50.22
CA TYR A 470 49.15 -2.42 48.85
C TYR A 470 48.69 -3.66 48.05
N VAL A 471 48.74 -4.85 48.65
CA VAL A 471 48.23 -6.08 47.99
C VAL A 471 46.71 -6.04 47.78
N ALA A 472 45.94 -5.43 48.69
CA ALA A 472 44.51 -5.23 48.49
C ALA A 472 44.22 -4.19 47.39
N GLU A 473 45.04 -3.15 47.27
CA GLU A 473 44.97 -2.13 46.23
C GLU A 473 45.31 -2.72 44.85
N GLU A 474 46.35 -3.54 44.71
CA GLU A 474 46.62 -4.29 43.47
C GLU A 474 45.45 -5.23 43.10
N GLN A 475 44.81 -5.88 44.08
CA GLN A 475 43.61 -6.70 43.84
C GLN A 475 42.38 -5.88 43.44
N ALA A 476 42.25 -4.65 43.92
CA ALA A 476 41.22 -3.72 43.47
C ALA A 476 41.51 -3.22 42.04
N ASN A 477 42.74 -2.76 41.78
CA ASN A 477 43.19 -2.26 40.49
C ASN A 477 43.10 -3.33 39.38
N THR A 478 43.42 -4.59 39.67
CA THR A 478 43.24 -5.70 38.71
C THR A 478 41.76 -6.00 38.43
N ARG A 479 40.86 -5.88 39.42
CA ARG A 479 39.40 -5.99 39.20
C ARG A 479 38.86 -4.83 38.37
N VAL A 480 39.29 -3.60 38.65
CA VAL A 480 38.92 -2.40 37.88
C VAL A 480 39.43 -2.51 36.43
N ALA A 481 40.67 -2.97 36.22
CA ALA A 481 41.20 -3.22 34.89
C ALA A 481 40.42 -4.31 34.12
N ALA A 482 40.01 -5.38 34.81
CA ALA A 482 39.18 -6.43 34.22
C ALA A 482 37.76 -5.92 33.84
N ALA A 483 37.13 -5.12 34.71
CA ALA A 483 35.85 -4.48 34.43
C ALA A 483 35.95 -3.50 33.24
N ASN A 484 36.96 -2.64 33.23
CA ASN A 484 37.22 -1.72 32.11
C ASN A 484 37.47 -2.48 30.79
N SER A 485 38.17 -3.63 30.83
CA SER A 485 38.34 -4.48 29.64
C SER A 485 37.02 -5.08 29.12
N GLN A 486 36.03 -5.33 30.00
CA GLN A 486 34.69 -5.76 29.59
C GLN A 486 33.88 -4.58 29.03
N ILE A 487 33.97 -3.40 29.64
CA ILE A 487 33.33 -2.17 29.16
C ILE A 487 33.82 -1.81 27.75
N GLU A 488 35.13 -1.81 27.49
CA GLU A 488 35.66 -1.51 26.15
C GLU A 488 35.22 -2.55 25.11
N LYS A 489 35.18 -3.84 25.46
CA LYS A 489 34.60 -4.87 24.57
C LYS A 489 33.11 -4.65 24.27
N ALA A 490 32.34 -4.17 25.25
CA ALA A 490 30.94 -3.85 25.06
C ALA A 490 30.77 -2.62 24.14
N LYS A 491 31.52 -1.54 24.36
CA LYS A 491 31.55 -0.36 23.49
C LYS A 491 31.98 -0.69 22.06
N GLU A 492 32.99 -1.54 21.87
CA GLU A 492 33.38 -1.96 20.53
C GLU A 492 32.29 -2.81 19.84
N ALA A 493 31.50 -3.60 20.60
CA ALA A 493 30.38 -4.36 20.07
C ALA A 493 29.20 -3.44 19.69
N GLU A 494 28.92 -2.43 20.52
CA GLU A 494 27.96 -1.36 20.26
C GLU A 494 28.33 -0.60 18.97
N LEU A 495 29.57 -0.11 18.85
CA LEU A 495 30.06 0.58 17.66
C LEU A 495 29.92 -0.26 16.38
N ARG A 496 30.29 -1.56 16.42
CA ARG A 496 30.10 -2.48 15.28
C ARG A 496 28.62 -2.71 14.95
N SER A 497 27.73 -2.63 15.94
CA SER A 497 26.28 -2.74 15.71
C SER A 497 25.69 -1.46 15.09
N LEU A 498 26.21 -0.29 15.46
CA LEU A 498 25.84 1.00 14.90
C LEU A 498 26.34 1.15 13.46
N GLU A 499 27.61 0.79 13.18
CA GLU A 499 28.18 0.75 11.82
C GLU A 499 27.33 -0.12 10.89
N LYS A 500 26.93 -1.31 11.35
CA LYS A 500 26.04 -2.20 10.60
C LYS A 500 24.60 -1.65 10.43
N LEU A 501 24.11 -0.86 11.39
CA LEU A 501 22.81 -0.19 11.26
C LEU A 501 22.87 0.93 10.21
N GLU A 502 23.99 1.66 10.14
CA GLU A 502 24.26 2.69 9.14
C GLU A 502 24.36 2.06 7.73
N GLU A 503 25.13 0.98 7.56
CA GLU A 503 25.19 0.20 6.30
C GLU A 503 23.79 -0.24 5.81
N LEU A 504 22.95 -0.77 6.72
CA LEU A 504 21.58 -1.17 6.39
C LEU A 504 20.68 0.02 6.02
N ASN A 505 20.90 1.19 6.63
CA ASN A 505 20.15 2.39 6.30
C ASN A 505 20.55 2.97 4.94
N GLU A 506 21.85 2.95 4.60
CA GLU A 506 22.34 3.28 3.25
C GLU A 506 21.75 2.32 2.19
N GLU A 507 21.77 1.01 2.46
CA GLU A 507 21.14 0.01 1.60
C GLU A 507 19.62 0.26 1.42
N LEU A 508 18.92 0.65 2.48
CA LEU A 508 17.49 0.98 2.43
C LEU A 508 17.24 2.28 1.63
N ALA A 509 18.11 3.28 1.75
CA ALA A 509 18.03 4.50 0.94
C ALA A 509 18.19 4.18 -0.57
N VAL A 510 19.20 3.39 -0.93
CA VAL A 510 19.41 2.93 -2.32
C VAL A 510 18.21 2.11 -2.83
N ARG A 511 17.66 1.21 -2.01
CA ARG A 511 16.45 0.44 -2.40
C ARG A 511 15.24 1.36 -2.59
N ARG A 512 15.00 2.32 -1.70
CA ARG A 512 13.91 3.32 -1.82
C ARG A 512 14.03 4.15 -3.09
N GLU A 513 15.24 4.62 -3.42
CA GLU A 513 15.46 5.40 -4.64
C GLU A 513 15.26 4.53 -5.91
N SER A 514 15.73 3.27 -5.89
CA SER A 514 15.48 2.34 -6.99
C SER A 514 13.98 2.03 -7.19
N LEU A 515 13.21 1.97 -6.09
CA LEU A 515 11.75 1.81 -6.13
C LEU A 515 11.09 3.06 -6.74
N ASN A 516 11.49 4.26 -6.31
CA ASN A 516 10.94 5.52 -6.79
C ASN A 516 11.19 5.72 -8.29
N ILE A 517 12.39 5.37 -8.77
CA ILE A 517 12.73 5.37 -10.20
C ILE A 517 11.87 4.34 -10.95
N ALA A 518 11.61 3.16 -10.37
CA ALA A 518 10.76 2.15 -11.00
C ALA A 518 9.29 2.59 -11.10
N THR A 519 8.75 3.25 -10.07
CA THR A 519 7.38 3.80 -10.08
C THR A 519 7.24 4.95 -11.06
N GLU A 520 8.18 5.90 -11.08
CA GLU A 520 8.17 7.03 -12.03
C GLU A 520 8.23 6.53 -13.49
N ASN A 521 9.04 5.49 -13.77
CA ASN A 521 9.08 4.88 -15.10
C ASN A 521 7.79 4.12 -15.46
N ALA A 522 7.13 3.48 -14.49
CA ALA A 522 5.84 2.82 -14.71
C ALA A 522 4.72 3.85 -14.99
N GLU A 523 4.74 5.00 -14.31
CA GLU A 523 3.82 6.11 -14.57
C GLU A 523 4.04 6.71 -15.95
N LYS A 524 5.29 7.02 -16.33
CA LYS A 524 5.63 7.48 -17.69
C LYS A 524 5.22 6.49 -18.78
N ALA A 525 5.34 5.18 -18.51
CA ALA A 525 4.86 4.15 -19.43
C ALA A 525 3.32 4.12 -19.55
N ARG A 526 2.59 4.35 -18.44
CA ARG A 526 1.13 4.48 -18.41
C ARG A 526 0.66 5.73 -19.16
N GLU A 527 1.35 6.86 -18.98
CA GLU A 527 1.10 8.11 -19.71
C GLU A 527 1.35 7.93 -21.22
N GLY A 528 2.48 7.34 -21.60
CA GLY A 528 2.78 7.02 -23.00
C GLY A 528 1.74 6.07 -23.62
N LYS A 529 1.26 5.08 -22.87
CA LYS A 529 0.15 4.22 -23.31
C LYS A 529 -1.12 5.04 -23.55
N LEU A 530 -1.49 5.92 -22.62
CA LEU A 530 -2.69 6.76 -22.74
C LEU A 530 -2.61 7.73 -23.93
N ALA A 531 -1.43 8.33 -24.18
CA ALA A 531 -1.22 9.19 -25.33
C ALA A 531 -1.42 8.43 -26.66
N VAL A 532 -0.83 7.23 -26.79
CA VAL A 532 -1.04 6.37 -27.98
C VAL A 532 -2.49 5.92 -28.11
N GLU A 533 -3.19 5.63 -27.00
CA GLU A 533 -4.62 5.32 -27.04
C GLU A 533 -5.49 6.52 -27.45
N GLN A 534 -5.08 7.76 -27.13
CA GLN A 534 -5.75 8.98 -27.58
C GLN A 534 -5.52 9.20 -29.08
N GLU A 535 -4.28 9.11 -29.57
CA GLU A 535 -3.96 9.18 -31.00
C GLU A 535 -4.69 8.10 -31.81
N LEU A 536 -4.85 6.89 -31.26
CA LEU A 536 -5.63 5.83 -31.88
C LEU A 536 -7.14 6.09 -31.91
N ARG A 537 -7.69 6.88 -30.97
CA ARG A 537 -9.09 7.32 -31.03
C ARG A 537 -9.28 8.37 -32.11
N THR A 538 -8.47 9.43 -32.12
CA THR A 538 -8.55 10.47 -33.15
C THR A 538 -8.29 9.90 -34.55
N TRP A 539 -7.34 8.97 -34.71
CA TRP A 539 -7.12 8.30 -36.00
C TRP A 539 -8.30 7.43 -36.44
N ARG A 540 -9.00 6.74 -35.52
CA ARG A 540 -10.23 6.00 -35.85
C ARG A 540 -11.34 6.96 -36.27
N GLU A 541 -11.52 8.05 -35.55
CA GLU A 541 -12.50 9.11 -35.86
C GLU A 541 -12.21 9.73 -37.24
N GLU A 542 -10.95 10.02 -37.56
CA GLU A 542 -10.51 10.50 -38.88
C GLU A 542 -10.76 9.46 -40.00
N GLN A 543 -10.48 8.18 -39.75
CA GLN A 543 -10.77 7.11 -40.72
C GLN A 543 -12.28 6.89 -40.93
N GLU A 544 -13.08 7.04 -39.89
CA GLU A 544 -14.54 6.95 -39.95
C GLU A 544 -15.15 8.18 -40.65
N GLN A 545 -14.58 9.37 -40.44
CA GLN A 545 -14.91 10.56 -41.23
C GLN A 545 -14.51 10.40 -42.70
N GLN A 546 -13.33 9.86 -43.02
CA GLN A 546 -12.94 9.59 -44.41
C GLN A 546 -13.85 8.59 -45.12
N ARG A 547 -14.33 7.55 -44.39
CA ARG A 547 -15.28 6.57 -44.92
C ARG A 547 -16.69 7.14 -45.10
N THR A 548 -17.12 8.04 -44.23
CA THR A 548 -18.42 8.71 -44.35
C THR A 548 -18.41 9.86 -45.37
N SER A 549 -17.26 10.48 -45.63
CA SER A 549 -17.06 11.43 -46.74
C SER A 549 -16.74 10.77 -48.10
N GLY A 550 -16.50 9.46 -48.12
CA GLY A 550 -16.02 8.70 -49.28
C GLY A 550 -17.11 8.11 -50.18
N ALA A 551 -18.35 8.61 -50.10
CA ALA A 551 -19.51 8.08 -50.81
C ALA A 551 -19.89 8.86 -52.08
N THR A 552 -18.90 9.25 -52.90
CA THR A 552 -19.13 9.74 -54.27
C THR A 552 -17.95 9.40 -55.18
N GLU A 553 -18.17 8.49 -56.13
CA GLU A 553 -17.35 8.33 -57.35
C GLU A 553 -18.09 8.99 -58.54
N PRO A 554 -17.41 9.48 -59.61
CA PRO A 554 -16.81 8.56 -60.57
C PRO A 554 -15.51 9.02 -61.30
N GLU A 555 -14.79 7.99 -61.76
CA GLU A 555 -14.04 7.82 -63.04
C GLU A 555 -13.11 8.89 -63.68
N HIS A 556 -12.08 8.31 -64.33
CA HIS A 556 -11.36 8.68 -65.57
C HIS A 556 -10.00 9.42 -65.55
N ASP A 557 -9.02 8.67 -66.09
CA ASP A 557 -7.94 9.02 -67.03
C ASP A 557 -6.45 9.23 -66.64
N LEU A 558 -5.69 8.18 -67.00
CA LEU A 558 -4.44 8.15 -67.81
C LEU A 558 -3.08 8.58 -67.21
N LEU A 559 -2.17 7.58 -67.14
CA LEU A 559 -0.87 7.45 -67.86
C LEU A 559 -0.15 6.17 -67.33
N SER A 560 0.00 5.07 -68.10
CA SER A 560 1.04 4.82 -69.13
C SER A 560 2.50 4.86 -68.59
N SER A 561 3.37 3.84 -68.68
CA SER A 561 3.29 2.48 -69.28
C SER A 561 4.45 1.55 -68.84
N LYS A 562 4.42 0.27 -69.31
CA LYS A 562 5.51 -0.75 -69.37
C LYS A 562 6.04 -1.31 -68.02
N GLY A 563 6.18 -2.62 -67.79
CA GLY A 563 5.72 -3.81 -68.53
C GLY A 563 6.83 -4.79 -68.92
N LYS A 564 7.00 -5.89 -68.15
CA LYS A 564 7.40 -7.24 -68.63
C LYS A 564 7.40 -8.28 -67.49
N ALA A 565 6.70 -9.39 -67.71
CA ALA A 565 7.02 -10.71 -67.16
C ALA A 565 7.98 -11.44 -68.17
N PRO A 566 8.56 -12.65 -67.93
CA PRO A 566 7.92 -13.80 -67.27
C PRO A 566 8.77 -14.69 -66.31
N LEU A 567 8.03 -15.55 -65.61
CA LEU A 567 8.35 -16.86 -65.00
C LEU A 567 9.72 -17.52 -65.27
N THR A 568 10.32 -18.12 -64.23
CA THR A 568 10.83 -19.52 -64.21
C THR A 568 11.13 -19.99 -62.77
N ASN A 569 11.30 -21.31 -62.59
CA ASN A 569 11.22 -22.02 -61.31
C ASN A 569 12.57 -22.25 -60.57
N ASN A 570 12.45 -22.79 -59.35
CA ASN A 570 13.32 -23.79 -58.67
C ASN A 570 14.44 -23.36 -57.69
N THR A 571 14.21 -23.71 -56.42
CA THR A 571 14.96 -24.74 -55.64
C THR A 571 16.39 -24.48 -55.12
N GLU A 572 16.47 -24.37 -53.78
CA GLU A 572 17.48 -24.83 -52.82
C GLU A 572 18.99 -24.46 -52.88
N THR A 573 19.54 -24.43 -51.66
CA THR A 573 20.96 -24.69 -51.29
C THR A 573 22.07 -23.77 -51.79
N GLY A 574 22.63 -23.02 -50.83
CA GLY A 574 23.89 -23.49 -50.25
C GLY A 574 25.19 -22.74 -50.62
N SER A 575 25.88 -22.32 -49.55
CA SER A 575 27.31 -21.95 -49.48
C SER A 575 27.76 -20.59 -50.02
N ALA A 576 28.51 -19.89 -49.15
CA ALA A 576 29.44 -18.83 -49.52
C ALA A 576 30.71 -19.43 -50.19
N PRO A 577 31.61 -18.60 -50.76
CA PRO A 577 32.63 -17.97 -49.92
C PRO A 577 32.97 -16.50 -50.24
N ASP A 578 33.85 -15.91 -49.42
CA ASP A 578 34.30 -14.52 -49.38
C ASP A 578 34.81 -13.89 -50.70
N THR A 579 34.58 -12.58 -50.85
CA THR A 579 35.72 -11.63 -51.02
C THR A 579 35.40 -10.19 -50.52
N LYS A 580 36.42 -9.63 -49.87
CA LYS A 580 36.60 -8.24 -49.39
C LYS A 580 36.25 -7.19 -50.47
N SER A 581 35.82 -5.94 -50.20
CA SER A 581 35.44 -5.23 -48.96
C SER A 581 34.96 -3.80 -49.30
N LYS A 582 34.01 -3.21 -48.54
CA LYS A 582 34.05 -1.80 -48.07
C LYS A 582 32.89 -1.43 -47.13
N LYS A 583 33.25 -0.63 -46.12
CA LYS A 583 32.52 -0.19 -44.93
C LYS A 583 31.09 0.37 -45.17
N LYS A 584 30.11 -0.08 -44.37
CA LYS A 584 29.28 0.74 -43.44
C LYS A 584 28.48 -0.20 -42.51
N LYS A 585 28.94 -0.39 -41.27
CA LYS A 585 28.28 -1.27 -40.28
C LYS A 585 27.25 -0.50 -39.45
N LYS A 586 26.03 -1.03 -39.36
CA LYS A 586 25.07 -0.75 -38.27
C LYS A 586 25.65 -1.25 -36.93
N LYS A 587 25.33 -0.56 -35.85
CA LYS A 587 25.43 -0.99 -34.44
C LYS A 587 24.21 -0.34 -33.75
N SER A 588 23.20 -1.04 -33.22
CA SER A 588 23.24 -2.09 -32.19
C SER A 588 23.98 -1.60 -30.94
N ILE A 589 23.21 -1.11 -29.96
CA ILE A 589 23.70 -0.68 -28.65
C ILE A 589 22.80 -1.31 -27.58
N PHE A 590 23.22 -2.48 -27.10
CA PHE A 590 22.99 -2.92 -25.72
C PHE A 590 24.38 -2.98 -25.05
N PRO A 591 24.57 -2.40 -23.85
CA PRO A 591 25.76 -2.65 -23.05
C PRO A 591 25.41 -3.48 -21.80
N SER A 592 25.61 -4.79 -21.87
CA SER A 592 25.73 -5.63 -20.68
C SER A 592 27.20 -5.77 -20.29
N LYS A 593 27.64 -5.07 -19.23
CA LYS A 593 28.76 -5.39 -18.32
C LYS A 593 29.16 -4.15 -17.50
N VAL A 594 28.84 -4.16 -16.21
CA VAL A 594 29.59 -3.37 -15.22
C VAL A 594 30.72 -4.24 -14.68
N VAL A 595 31.94 -3.74 -14.76
CA VAL A 595 33.14 -4.38 -14.20
C VAL A 595 33.41 -3.75 -12.84
N MET A 596 33.62 -4.57 -11.81
CA MET A 596 34.04 -4.07 -10.49
C MET A 596 35.39 -3.34 -10.61
N PHE A 597 35.49 -2.13 -10.07
CA PHE A 597 36.75 -1.45 -9.83
C PHE A 597 36.93 -1.19 -8.33
N PHE A 598 37.87 -1.90 -7.71
CA PHE A 598 38.35 -1.59 -6.36
C PHE A 598 39.21 -0.32 -6.39
N ALA A 599 38.68 0.80 -5.90
CA ALA A 599 39.45 2.02 -5.67
C ALA A 599 39.95 2.09 -4.22
N LYS A 600 41.15 1.56 -3.96
CA LYS A 600 41.87 1.78 -2.69
C LYS A 600 42.14 3.28 -2.49
N ARG A 601 41.45 3.93 -1.54
CA ARG A 601 41.93 5.19 -0.98
C ARG A 601 42.92 4.90 0.14
N LYS A 602 44.17 5.35 -0.05
CA LYS A 602 45.13 5.53 1.04
C LYS A 602 44.75 6.79 1.82
N THR A 603 44.61 6.68 3.13
CA THR A 603 44.84 7.80 4.05
C THR A 603 46.27 7.68 4.58
N HIS A 604 46.98 8.82 4.66
CA HIS A 604 48.26 8.92 5.37
C HIS A 604 47.99 9.42 6.79
N PRO A 605 48.81 9.03 7.79
CA PRO A 605 48.62 9.46 9.17
C PRO A 605 49.01 10.93 9.35
N SER A 606 48.17 11.69 10.04
CA SER A 606 48.59 12.92 10.71
C SER A 606 49.41 12.57 11.96
N LYS A 607 50.44 13.38 12.21
CA LYS A 607 51.07 13.50 13.53
C LYS A 607 50.14 14.22 14.51
#